data_AF-A0A7S0ASU7-F1
#
_entry.id   AF-A0A7S0ASU7-F1
#
_cell.length_a   1.000
_cell.length_b   1.000
_cell.length_c   1.000
_cell.angle_alpha   90.00
_cell.angle_beta   90.00
_cell.angle_gamma   90.00
#
_symmetry.space_group_name_H-M   'P 1'
#
loop_
_entity.id
_entity.type
_entity.pdbx_description
1 polymer ?
#
loop_
_entity_poly.entity_id
_entity_poly.type
_entity_poly.pdbx_seq_one_letter_code
_entity_poly.pdbx_strand_id
1 'polypeptide(L)'
;MDNAKAGEAAASGILDSLRHLLNALAALLPPPVGPAAAQDAVDSRSLPALGKVLKRLWFEADFGGEWEAAEQVAWVAQLLLVSQGCREGILSFYGGGVLLCDSLLSCARCVYPHVGLPLDEAWCQSLGTVRTALERDFSEELKCLPADHLCGSKRDGLVSTNRLPVIFRRMFDLEGHRLTPVQKAGLGVAIVMPGSGMLAVGGIGAALLLRRARQSNRGVDEDPFQTMHAKCLEQAQWLLRRKENPIEVTYLPGAAGLGPPQVKVAAHVRQSMAPLSAVPVGSLGTDGVGVACLNHGETCHLRPTGASDDIVVRVFRPSLINEVLHNGVEVSRGSRVVIVPSSDGGVKCYASLPRAPVPTPTPLHSRLAALATGGGAPSAEGACVAGASAASAGSEAFAAPAASGQ
;
A
#
# COMPACT_ATOMS: atom_id res chain seq x y z
N MET A 1 -5.14 -30.32 -22.42
CA MET A 1 -6.22 -29.60 -21.70
C MET A 1 -6.20 -29.84 -20.20
N ASP A 2 -5.58 -30.92 -19.70
CA ASP A 2 -5.62 -31.28 -18.28
C ASP A 2 -4.69 -30.42 -17.40
N ASN A 3 -3.52 -30.03 -17.90
CA ASN A 3 -2.56 -29.20 -17.13
C ASN A 3 -3.10 -27.79 -16.80
N ALA A 4 -3.91 -27.20 -17.69
CA ALA A 4 -4.52 -25.89 -17.44
C ALA A 4 -5.54 -25.94 -16.28
N LYS A 5 -6.34 -27.00 -16.22
CA LYS A 5 -7.30 -27.22 -15.12
C LYS A 5 -6.58 -27.51 -13.80
N ALA A 6 -5.47 -28.26 -13.85
CA ALA A 6 -4.64 -28.50 -12.69
C ALA A 6 -4.03 -27.20 -12.13
N GLY A 7 -3.52 -26.33 -13.01
CA GLY A 7 -2.99 -25.01 -12.62
C GLY A 7 -4.04 -24.09 -11.99
N GLU A 8 -5.28 -24.06 -12.52
CA GLU A 8 -6.38 -23.28 -11.93
C GLU A 8 -6.81 -23.81 -10.55
N ALA A 9 -6.88 -25.13 -10.39
CA ALA A 9 -7.20 -25.76 -9.11
C ALA A 9 -6.10 -25.47 -8.06
N ALA A 10 -4.83 -25.57 -8.46
CA ALA A 10 -3.69 -25.25 -7.61
C ALA A 10 -3.68 -23.77 -7.21
N ALA A 11 -3.90 -22.85 -8.15
CA ALA A 11 -3.99 -21.43 -7.88
C ALA A 11 -5.11 -21.12 -6.87
N SER A 12 -6.26 -21.79 -6.98
CA SER A 12 -7.35 -21.65 -6.00
C SER A 12 -6.97 -22.15 -4.62
N GLY A 13 -6.38 -23.35 -4.51
CA GLY A 13 -5.93 -23.90 -3.23
C GLY A 13 -4.87 -23.03 -2.55
N ILE A 14 -3.93 -22.48 -3.32
CA ILE A 14 -2.92 -21.53 -2.85
C ILE A 14 -3.60 -20.27 -2.32
N LEU A 15 -4.51 -19.69 -3.09
CA LEU A 15 -5.20 -18.47 -2.69
C LEU A 15 -6.02 -18.67 -1.41
N ASP A 16 -6.76 -19.78 -1.31
CA ASP A 16 -7.56 -20.11 -0.12
C ASP A 16 -6.66 -20.30 1.11
N SER A 17 -5.51 -20.94 0.95
CA SER A 17 -4.53 -21.09 2.03
C SER A 17 -3.98 -19.73 2.48
N LEU A 18 -3.61 -18.85 1.55
CA LEU A 18 -3.15 -17.49 1.87
C LEU A 18 -4.24 -16.65 2.55
N ARG A 19 -5.50 -16.79 2.13
CA ARG A 19 -6.66 -16.16 2.79
C ARG A 19 -6.79 -16.62 4.24
N HIS A 20 -6.71 -17.92 4.48
CA HIS A 20 -6.80 -18.48 5.83
C HIS A 20 -5.66 -18.02 6.74
N LEU A 21 -4.42 -17.99 6.22
CA LEU A 21 -3.26 -17.51 6.96
C LEU A 21 -3.38 -16.02 7.31
N LEU A 22 -3.81 -15.18 6.37
CA LEU A 22 -4.05 -13.76 6.60
C LEU A 22 -5.19 -13.53 7.59
N ASN A 23 -6.27 -14.31 7.49
CA ASN A 23 -7.39 -14.24 8.42
C ASN A 23 -6.96 -14.59 9.85
N ALA A 24 -6.17 -15.66 10.03
CA ALA A 24 -5.62 -16.04 11.33
C ALA A 24 -4.72 -14.94 11.91
N LEU A 25 -3.85 -14.34 11.09
CA LEU A 25 -2.98 -13.24 11.51
C LEU A 25 -3.77 -11.98 11.85
N ALA A 26 -4.79 -11.63 11.07
CA ALA A 26 -5.65 -10.48 11.33
C ALA A 26 -6.46 -10.64 12.62
N ALA A 27 -6.89 -11.87 12.95
CA ALA A 27 -7.63 -12.16 14.17
C ALA A 27 -6.81 -11.91 15.46
N LEU A 28 -5.49 -11.82 15.37
CA LEU A 28 -4.62 -11.48 16.52
C LEU A 28 -4.70 -9.99 16.88
N LEU A 29 -5.07 -9.13 15.93
CA LEU A 29 -5.08 -7.68 16.15
C LEU A 29 -6.37 -7.21 16.84
N PRO A 30 -6.29 -6.19 17.72
CA PRO A 30 -7.46 -5.68 18.42
C PRO A 30 -8.46 -5.00 17.46
N PRO A 31 -9.75 -4.92 17.87
CA PRO A 31 -10.75 -4.16 17.13
C PRO A 31 -10.41 -2.66 17.10
N PRO A 32 -10.78 -1.93 16.02
CA PRO A 32 -11.58 -2.41 14.88
C PRO A 32 -10.76 -3.06 13.75
N VAL A 33 -9.43 -2.99 13.80
CA VAL A 33 -8.54 -3.31 12.67
C VAL A 33 -8.57 -4.80 12.34
N GLY A 34 -8.40 -5.67 13.34
CA GLY A 34 -8.31 -7.12 13.15
C GLY A 34 -9.56 -7.72 12.49
N PRO A 35 -10.76 -7.56 13.08
CA PRO A 35 -12.00 -8.11 12.51
C PRO A 35 -12.33 -7.59 11.11
N ALA A 36 -12.06 -6.31 10.82
CA ALA A 36 -12.29 -5.74 9.48
C ALA A 36 -11.35 -6.36 8.43
N ALA A 37 -10.06 -6.48 8.75
CA ALA A 37 -9.08 -7.10 7.85
C ALA A 37 -9.32 -8.61 7.66
N ALA A 38 -9.74 -9.31 8.72
CA ALA A 38 -10.15 -10.71 8.68
C ALA A 38 -11.31 -10.92 7.68
N GLN A 39 -12.35 -10.09 7.78
CA GLN A 39 -13.48 -10.13 6.84
C GLN A 39 -13.03 -9.83 5.40
N ASP A 40 -12.24 -8.77 5.20
CA ASP A 40 -11.72 -8.42 3.87
C ASP A 40 -10.85 -9.54 3.25
N ALA A 41 -10.10 -10.28 4.07
CA ALA A 41 -9.32 -11.43 3.63
C ALA A 41 -10.23 -12.57 3.16
N VAL A 42 -11.30 -12.86 3.88
CA VAL A 42 -12.32 -13.86 3.49
C VAL A 42 -13.07 -13.45 2.23
N ASP A 43 -13.17 -12.17 1.91
CA ASP A 43 -13.81 -11.70 0.67
C ASP A 43 -12.84 -11.58 -0.52
N SER A 44 -11.54 -11.68 -0.27
CA SER A 44 -10.49 -11.50 -1.29
C SER A 44 -10.36 -12.69 -2.24
N ARG A 45 -10.44 -12.45 -3.56
CA ARG A 45 -10.45 -13.50 -4.60
C ARG A 45 -9.27 -13.48 -5.56
N SER A 46 -8.24 -12.72 -5.23
CA SER A 46 -7.01 -12.64 -6.02
C SER A 46 -5.83 -12.20 -5.17
N LEU A 47 -4.61 -12.45 -5.66
CA LEU A 47 -3.37 -12.03 -5.02
C LEU A 47 -3.33 -10.49 -4.82
N PRO A 48 -3.69 -9.65 -5.81
CA PRO A 48 -3.76 -8.20 -5.60
C PRO A 48 -4.79 -7.76 -4.54
N ALA A 49 -5.86 -8.53 -4.33
CA ALA A 49 -6.83 -8.23 -3.28
C ALA A 49 -6.23 -8.51 -1.89
N LEU A 50 -5.61 -9.68 -1.71
CA LEU A 50 -4.91 -10.01 -0.46
C LEU A 50 -3.79 -9.01 -0.14
N GLY A 51 -3.01 -8.61 -1.14
CA GLY A 51 -1.99 -7.58 -0.96
C GLY A 51 -2.55 -6.22 -0.51
N LYS A 52 -3.77 -5.85 -0.96
CA LYS A 52 -4.46 -4.66 -0.45
C LYS A 52 -4.89 -4.81 1.00
N VAL A 53 -5.39 -5.99 1.40
CA VAL A 53 -5.80 -6.27 2.78
C VAL A 53 -4.60 -6.18 3.71
N LEU A 54 -3.48 -6.80 3.36
CA LEU A 54 -2.23 -6.68 4.12
C LEU A 54 -1.75 -5.24 4.23
N LYS A 55 -1.76 -4.48 3.13
CA LYS A 55 -1.38 -3.07 3.15
C LYS A 55 -2.31 -2.25 4.04
N ARG A 56 -3.61 -2.54 4.04
CA ARG A 56 -4.60 -1.87 4.90
C ARG A 56 -4.35 -2.20 6.36
N LEU A 57 -4.17 -3.48 6.69
CA LEU A 57 -3.83 -3.96 8.02
C LEU A 57 -2.57 -3.27 8.53
N TRP A 58 -1.51 -3.20 7.71
CA TRP A 58 -0.31 -2.44 8.05
C TRP A 58 -0.60 -0.97 8.25
N PHE A 59 -1.39 -0.33 7.40
CA PHE A 59 -1.64 1.10 7.49
C PHE A 59 -2.45 1.49 8.74
N GLU A 60 -3.39 0.65 9.15
CA GLU A 60 -4.30 0.88 10.27
C GLU A 60 -3.75 0.40 11.63
N ALA A 61 -2.94 -0.67 11.65
CA ALA A 61 -2.34 -1.18 12.88
C ALA A 61 -1.18 -0.30 13.36
N ASP A 62 -1.07 -0.10 14.66
CA ASP A 62 0.06 0.60 15.27
C ASP A 62 1.11 -0.40 15.75
N PHE A 63 1.98 -0.85 14.84
CA PHE A 63 3.04 -1.82 15.16
C PHE A 63 4.18 -1.26 16.02
N GLY A 64 4.05 -0.02 16.55
CA GLY A 64 5.07 0.61 17.36
C GLY A 64 6.41 0.82 16.61
N GLY A 65 7.47 1.06 17.38
CA GLY A 65 8.82 1.29 16.85
C GLY A 65 9.62 0.03 16.51
N GLU A 66 8.99 -1.15 16.53
CA GLU A 66 9.68 -2.44 16.33
C GLU A 66 9.99 -2.72 14.86
N TRP A 67 9.24 -2.12 13.94
CA TRP A 67 9.43 -2.30 12.50
C TRP A 67 10.19 -1.10 11.91
N GLU A 68 11.43 -1.29 11.47
CA GLU A 68 12.25 -0.20 10.95
C GLU A 68 11.61 0.43 9.70
N ALA A 69 11.69 1.77 9.60
CA ALA A 69 11.15 2.52 8.46
C ALA A 69 11.64 1.99 7.09
N ALA A 70 12.91 1.63 6.97
CA ALA A 70 13.46 1.10 5.73
C ALA A 70 12.83 -0.26 5.34
N GLU A 71 12.66 -1.15 6.31
CA GLU A 71 12.00 -2.45 6.12
C GLU A 71 10.52 -2.28 5.77
N GLN A 72 9.83 -1.34 6.43
CA GLN A 72 8.44 -1.01 6.10
C GLN A 72 8.30 -0.52 4.66
N VAL A 73 9.19 0.36 4.20
CA VAL A 73 9.17 0.85 2.81
C VAL A 73 9.37 -0.30 1.82
N ALA A 74 10.37 -1.15 2.04
CA ALA A 74 10.64 -2.30 1.17
C ALA A 74 9.43 -3.25 1.13
N TRP A 75 8.86 -3.56 2.28
CA TRP A 75 7.68 -4.44 2.40
C TRP A 75 6.44 -3.85 1.72
N VAL A 76 6.14 -2.56 1.92
CA VAL A 76 5.01 -1.90 1.25
C VAL A 76 5.24 -1.83 -0.25
N ALA A 77 6.48 -1.56 -0.71
CA ALA A 77 6.82 -1.54 -2.13
C ALA A 77 6.56 -2.91 -2.78
N GLN A 78 6.88 -4.00 -2.09
CA GLN A 78 6.60 -5.37 -2.53
C GLN A 78 5.09 -5.63 -2.66
N LEU A 79 4.26 -5.21 -1.70
CA LEU A 79 2.80 -5.33 -1.80
C LEU A 79 2.22 -4.46 -2.93
N LEU A 80 2.76 -3.26 -3.12
CA LEU A 80 2.38 -2.39 -4.22
C LEU A 80 2.73 -3.04 -5.57
N LEU A 81 3.90 -3.66 -5.66
CA LEU A 81 4.35 -4.41 -6.83
C LEU A 81 3.42 -5.60 -7.11
N VAL A 82 3.00 -6.37 -6.11
CA VAL A 82 1.93 -7.38 -6.27
C VAL A 82 0.67 -6.71 -6.81
N SER A 83 0.25 -5.56 -6.29
CA SER A 83 -1.00 -4.96 -6.78
C SER A 83 -0.92 -4.35 -8.20
N GLN A 84 0.21 -3.73 -8.56
CA GLN A 84 0.40 -2.98 -9.80
C GLN A 84 1.04 -3.84 -10.88
N GLY A 85 2.10 -4.57 -10.55
CA GLY A 85 2.76 -5.50 -11.46
C GLY A 85 1.82 -6.59 -11.96
N CYS A 86 0.90 -7.09 -11.13
CA CYS A 86 -0.11 -8.05 -11.56
C CYS A 86 -1.14 -7.42 -12.52
N ARG A 87 -1.50 -6.14 -12.35
CA ARG A 87 -2.42 -5.43 -13.25
C ARG A 87 -1.78 -5.06 -14.58
N GLU A 88 -0.48 -4.82 -14.57
CA GLU A 88 0.28 -4.51 -15.78
C GLU A 88 0.77 -5.77 -16.52
N GLY A 89 0.49 -6.96 -15.97
CA GLY A 89 0.92 -8.23 -16.57
C GLY A 89 2.42 -8.48 -16.47
N ILE A 90 3.12 -7.75 -15.60
CA ILE A 90 4.56 -7.90 -15.35
C ILE A 90 4.80 -9.10 -14.42
N LEU A 91 3.88 -9.36 -13.49
CA LEU A 91 3.95 -10.49 -12.57
C LEU A 91 2.99 -11.62 -12.97
N SER A 92 3.52 -12.84 -13.00
CA SER A 92 2.73 -14.08 -13.05
C SER A 92 2.17 -14.43 -11.68
N PHE A 93 1.18 -15.33 -11.64
CA PHE A 93 0.60 -15.81 -10.38
C PHE A 93 1.67 -16.38 -9.46
N TYR A 94 2.61 -17.15 -10.01
CA TYR A 94 3.80 -17.62 -9.30
C TYR A 94 4.56 -16.46 -8.61
N GLY A 95 4.98 -15.44 -9.38
CA GLY A 95 5.75 -14.33 -8.85
C GLY A 95 4.99 -13.53 -7.79
N GLY A 96 3.70 -13.25 -8.02
CA GLY A 96 2.85 -12.58 -7.04
C GLY A 96 2.65 -13.41 -5.77
N GLY A 97 2.53 -14.73 -5.89
CA GLY A 97 2.34 -15.66 -4.77
C GLY A 97 3.58 -15.75 -3.87
N VAL A 98 4.77 -15.88 -4.46
CA VAL A 98 6.05 -15.88 -3.72
C VAL A 98 6.21 -14.56 -2.94
N LEU A 99 6.01 -13.43 -3.61
CA LEU A 99 6.12 -12.12 -2.96
C LEU A 99 5.09 -11.96 -1.82
N LEU A 100 3.89 -12.51 -1.96
CA LEU A 100 2.89 -12.51 -0.88
C LEU A 100 3.28 -13.40 0.29
N CYS A 101 3.88 -14.57 0.04
CA CYS A 101 4.36 -15.44 1.11
C CYS A 101 5.44 -14.74 1.95
N ASP A 102 6.43 -14.14 1.29
CA ASP A 102 7.48 -13.37 1.98
C ASP A 102 6.88 -12.18 2.75
N SER A 103 5.92 -11.47 2.14
CA SER A 103 5.23 -10.35 2.80
C SER A 103 4.43 -10.80 4.02
N LEU A 104 3.75 -11.95 3.96
CA LEU A 104 3.01 -12.52 5.09
C LEU A 104 3.95 -12.91 6.22
N LEU A 105 5.08 -13.56 5.92
CA LEU A 105 6.05 -13.94 6.92
C LEU A 105 6.65 -12.73 7.64
N SER A 106 7.05 -11.70 6.89
CA SER A 106 7.55 -10.45 7.48
C SER A 106 6.50 -9.76 8.34
N CYS A 107 5.24 -9.73 7.89
CA CYS A 107 4.15 -9.18 8.68
C CYS A 107 3.89 -9.98 9.97
N ALA A 108 3.93 -11.31 9.90
CA ALA A 108 3.78 -12.17 11.08
C ALA A 108 4.88 -11.91 12.12
N ARG A 109 6.13 -11.76 11.67
CA ARG A 109 7.26 -11.43 12.54
C ARG A 109 7.11 -10.09 13.28
N CYS A 110 6.29 -9.18 12.78
CA CYS A 110 5.95 -7.94 13.47
C CYS A 110 4.67 -8.07 14.33
N VAL A 111 3.65 -8.77 13.83
CA VAL A 111 2.35 -8.91 14.53
C VAL A 111 2.47 -9.73 15.81
N TYR A 112 3.16 -10.86 15.78
CA TYR A 112 3.26 -11.76 16.94
C TYR A 112 3.94 -11.09 18.14
N PRO A 113 5.14 -10.50 18.00
CA PRO A 113 5.76 -9.74 19.10
C PRO A 113 4.90 -8.57 19.58
N HIS A 114 4.25 -7.85 18.66
CA HIS A 114 3.38 -6.72 19.00
C HIS A 114 2.21 -7.12 19.92
N VAL A 115 1.66 -8.34 19.75
CA VAL A 115 0.59 -8.87 20.63
C VAL A 115 1.14 -9.66 21.83
N GLY A 116 2.47 -9.70 22.02
CA GLY A 116 3.12 -10.41 23.12
C GLY A 116 3.13 -11.93 22.97
N LEU A 117 3.00 -12.46 21.74
CA LEU A 117 3.02 -13.89 21.45
C LEU A 117 4.28 -14.30 20.67
N PRO A 118 4.82 -15.50 20.88
CA PRO A 118 5.84 -16.05 19.99
C PRO A 118 5.23 -16.38 18.63
N LEU A 119 6.04 -16.31 17.58
CA LEU A 119 5.63 -16.68 16.21
C LEU A 119 5.17 -18.15 16.18
N ASP A 120 3.94 -18.39 15.73
CA ASP A 120 3.33 -19.73 15.65
C ASP A 120 4.03 -20.59 14.59
N GLU A 121 4.69 -21.66 15.05
CA GLU A 121 5.38 -22.63 14.20
C GLU A 121 4.43 -23.35 13.24
N ALA A 122 3.19 -23.66 13.65
CA ALA A 122 2.21 -24.33 12.79
C ALA A 122 1.74 -23.40 11.67
N TRP A 123 1.57 -22.11 11.97
CA TRP A 123 1.29 -21.08 10.97
C TRP A 123 2.46 -20.96 9.98
N CYS A 124 3.71 -20.96 10.46
CA CYS A 124 4.90 -20.93 9.60
C CYS A 124 5.03 -22.17 8.72
N GLN A 125 4.76 -23.36 9.24
CA GLN A 125 4.76 -24.62 8.47
C GLN A 125 3.69 -24.60 7.38
N SER A 126 2.50 -24.06 7.69
CA SER A 126 1.41 -23.91 6.73
C SER A 126 1.81 -22.95 5.60
N LEU A 127 2.43 -21.81 5.92
CA LEU A 127 2.97 -20.89 4.91
C LEU A 127 4.11 -21.54 4.09
N GLY A 128 4.98 -22.30 4.73
CA GLY A 128 6.05 -23.05 4.07
C GLY A 128 5.52 -24.09 3.08
N THR A 129 4.40 -24.73 3.39
CA THR A 129 3.70 -25.66 2.48
C THR A 129 3.19 -24.93 1.25
N VAL A 130 2.58 -23.75 1.41
CA VAL A 130 2.12 -22.92 0.28
C VAL A 130 3.30 -22.49 -0.59
N ARG A 131 4.42 -22.07 0.02
CA ARG A 131 5.64 -21.71 -0.70
C ARG A 131 6.20 -22.90 -1.49
N THR A 132 6.23 -24.08 -0.88
CA THR A 132 6.71 -25.30 -1.55
C THR A 132 5.82 -25.65 -2.75
N ALA A 133 4.50 -25.54 -2.62
CA ALA A 133 3.58 -25.76 -3.72
C ALA A 133 3.79 -24.77 -4.88
N LEU A 134 4.08 -23.50 -4.57
CA LEU A 134 4.41 -22.47 -5.56
C LEU A 134 5.74 -22.75 -6.28
N GLU A 135 6.80 -23.07 -5.53
CA GLU A 135 8.17 -23.16 -6.04
C GLU A 135 8.50 -24.51 -6.69
N ARG A 136 7.84 -25.61 -6.30
CA ARG A 136 8.18 -26.97 -6.76
C ARG A 136 7.05 -27.67 -7.51
N ASP A 137 5.85 -27.68 -6.95
CA ASP A 137 4.81 -28.61 -7.40
C ASP A 137 4.04 -28.10 -8.64
N PHE A 138 3.85 -26.79 -8.75
CA PHE A 138 3.05 -26.16 -9.80
C PHE A 138 3.75 -24.96 -10.47
N SER A 139 5.08 -24.87 -10.37
CA SER A 139 5.82 -23.66 -10.78
C SER A 139 5.60 -23.31 -12.25
N GLU A 140 5.58 -24.30 -13.14
CA GLU A 140 5.45 -24.07 -14.58
C GLU A 140 4.03 -23.65 -14.96
N GLU A 141 3.01 -24.29 -14.39
CA GLU A 141 1.60 -23.97 -14.61
C GLU A 141 1.28 -22.57 -14.08
N LEU A 142 1.80 -22.21 -12.89
CA LEU A 142 1.54 -20.92 -12.24
C LEU A 142 2.33 -19.76 -12.86
N LYS A 143 3.45 -20.02 -13.54
CA LYS A 143 4.17 -19.02 -14.35
C LYS A 143 3.35 -18.58 -15.57
N CYS A 144 2.59 -19.49 -16.16
CA CYS A 144 1.73 -19.19 -17.31
C CYS A 144 0.44 -18.47 -16.91
N LEU A 145 0.03 -18.54 -15.64
CA LEU A 145 -1.18 -17.88 -15.16
C LEU A 145 -0.93 -16.40 -14.84
N PRO A 146 -1.83 -15.49 -15.24
CA PRO A 146 -1.71 -14.10 -14.87
C PRO A 146 -2.00 -13.95 -13.38
N ALA A 147 -1.27 -13.08 -12.69
CA ALA A 147 -1.47 -12.91 -11.25
C ALA A 147 -2.81 -12.23 -10.86
N ASP A 148 -3.49 -11.60 -11.83
CA ASP A 148 -4.86 -11.11 -11.67
C ASP A 148 -5.92 -12.21 -11.76
N HIS A 149 -5.51 -13.47 -11.94
CA HIS A 149 -6.40 -14.62 -12.03
C HIS A 149 -7.32 -14.69 -10.80
N LEU A 150 -8.63 -14.69 -11.07
CA LEU A 150 -9.67 -14.75 -10.07
C LEU A 150 -10.00 -16.22 -9.79
N CYS A 151 -9.43 -16.76 -8.72
CA CYS A 151 -9.66 -18.15 -8.34
C CYS A 151 -11.11 -18.32 -7.82
N GLY A 152 -11.71 -19.50 -8.04
CA GLY A 152 -13.06 -19.82 -7.57
C GLY A 152 -14.23 -19.23 -8.40
N SER A 153 -13.97 -18.84 -9.65
CA SER A 153 -14.98 -18.23 -10.54
C SER A 153 -15.12 -19.00 -11.85
N LYS A 154 -16.27 -19.68 -12.06
CA LYS A 154 -16.72 -20.23 -13.36
C LYS A 154 -17.04 -19.13 -14.40
N ARG A 155 -16.22 -18.09 -14.56
CA ARG A 155 -16.54 -16.93 -15.42
C ARG A 155 -15.46 -16.68 -16.44
N ASP A 156 -15.88 -16.68 -17.71
CA ASP A 156 -15.11 -16.23 -18.85
C ASP A 156 -14.47 -14.85 -18.58
N GLY A 157 -13.15 -14.80 -18.74
CA GLY A 157 -12.31 -13.63 -18.51
C GLY A 157 -12.54 -12.45 -19.48
N LEU A 158 -13.57 -12.50 -20.33
CA LEU A 158 -13.86 -11.48 -21.32
C LEU A 158 -14.38 -10.18 -20.71
N VAL A 159 -15.01 -10.22 -19.52
CA VAL A 159 -15.45 -9.01 -18.80
C VAL A 159 -15.21 -9.17 -17.30
N SER A 160 -13.94 -9.27 -16.93
CA SER A 160 -13.55 -9.06 -15.53
C SER A 160 -13.68 -7.57 -15.22
N THR A 161 -14.54 -7.19 -14.28
CA THR A 161 -14.65 -5.81 -13.78
C THR A 161 -13.30 -5.30 -13.26
N ASN A 162 -12.43 -6.23 -12.85
CA ASN A 162 -11.06 -5.95 -12.43
C ASN A 162 -10.06 -5.67 -13.57
N ARG A 163 -10.50 -5.75 -14.84
CA ARG A 163 -9.73 -5.32 -16.02
C ARG A 163 -10.22 -4.00 -16.62
N LEU A 164 -11.39 -3.50 -16.20
CA LEU A 164 -11.87 -2.19 -16.61
C LEU A 164 -10.96 -1.08 -16.07
N PRO A 165 -10.73 0.03 -16.77
CA PRO A 165 -10.05 1.19 -16.21
C PRO A 165 -10.72 1.66 -14.91
N VAL A 166 -9.92 2.17 -13.97
CA VAL A 166 -10.38 2.61 -12.63
C VAL A 166 -11.55 3.61 -12.74
N ILE A 167 -11.51 4.48 -13.74
CA ILE A 167 -12.58 5.46 -14.03
C ILE A 167 -13.93 4.77 -14.30
N PHE A 168 -13.96 3.66 -15.02
CA PHE A 168 -15.20 2.91 -15.28
C PHE A 168 -15.64 2.10 -14.07
N ARG A 169 -14.71 1.53 -13.31
CA ARG A 169 -15.07 0.87 -12.04
C ARG A 169 -15.70 1.86 -11.06
N ARG A 170 -15.22 3.10 -11.05
CA ARG A 170 -15.75 4.17 -10.19
C ARG A 170 -17.05 4.76 -10.71
N MET A 171 -17.16 5.03 -12.02
CA MET A 171 -18.39 5.55 -12.61
C MET A 171 -19.57 4.60 -12.44
N PHE A 172 -19.31 3.29 -12.48
CA PHE A 172 -20.36 2.26 -12.38
C PHE A 172 -20.42 1.59 -11.01
N ASP A 173 -19.70 2.10 -10.02
CA ASP A 173 -19.63 1.55 -8.65
C ASP A 173 -19.36 0.03 -8.62
N LEU A 174 -18.43 -0.42 -9.48
CA LEU A 174 -18.07 -1.83 -9.67
C LEU A 174 -16.96 -2.30 -8.73
N GLU A 175 -16.49 -1.45 -7.82
CA GLU A 175 -15.55 -1.86 -6.79
C GLU A 175 -16.29 -2.77 -5.79
N GLY A 176 -15.92 -4.06 -5.78
CA GLY A 176 -16.49 -5.06 -4.88
C GLY A 176 -17.84 -5.65 -5.29
N HIS A 177 -18.54 -5.10 -6.28
CA HIS A 177 -19.90 -5.53 -6.63
C HIS A 177 -19.96 -6.56 -7.78
N ARG A 178 -20.88 -7.53 -7.66
CA ARG A 178 -21.17 -8.51 -8.72
C ARG A 178 -22.12 -7.90 -9.75
N LEU A 179 -21.64 -7.67 -10.97
CA LEU A 179 -22.54 -7.42 -12.08
C LEU A 179 -23.38 -8.68 -12.36
N THR A 180 -24.71 -8.51 -12.36
CA THR A 180 -25.66 -9.52 -12.83
C THR A 180 -25.44 -9.79 -14.32
N PRO A 181 -25.84 -10.96 -14.85
CA PRO A 181 -25.72 -11.25 -16.28
C PRO A 181 -26.36 -10.18 -17.17
N VAL A 182 -27.48 -9.61 -16.72
CA VAL A 182 -28.18 -8.50 -17.38
C VAL A 182 -27.38 -7.21 -17.32
N GLN A 183 -26.69 -6.90 -16.21
CA GLN A 183 -25.81 -5.74 -16.14
C GLN A 183 -24.51 -5.92 -16.94
N LYS A 184 -23.99 -7.15 -17.08
CA LYS A 184 -22.85 -7.43 -17.95
C LYS A 184 -23.23 -7.30 -19.42
N ALA A 185 -24.38 -7.83 -19.80
CA ALA A 185 -24.96 -7.64 -21.12
C ALA A 185 -25.28 -6.16 -21.36
N GLY A 186 -25.83 -5.45 -20.37
CA GLY A 186 -26.12 -4.02 -20.42
C GLY A 186 -24.86 -3.15 -20.53
N LEU A 187 -23.77 -3.50 -19.84
CA LEU A 187 -22.47 -2.86 -19.99
C LEU A 187 -21.86 -3.14 -21.37
N GLY A 188 -21.96 -4.39 -21.84
CA GLY A 188 -21.56 -4.77 -23.19
C GLY A 188 -22.36 -4.02 -24.27
N VAL A 189 -23.67 -3.86 -24.09
CA VAL A 189 -24.56 -3.12 -24.99
C VAL A 189 -24.32 -1.60 -24.89
N ALA A 190 -24.04 -1.05 -23.71
CA ALA A 190 -23.69 0.36 -23.53
C ALA A 190 -22.34 0.72 -24.17
N ILE A 191 -21.41 -0.23 -24.25
CA ILE A 191 -20.14 -0.10 -24.98
C ILE A 191 -20.37 -0.16 -26.51
N VAL A 192 -21.40 -0.89 -26.96
CA VAL A 192 -21.66 -1.17 -28.38
C VAL A 192 -22.75 -0.28 -28.99
N MET A 193 -23.53 0.47 -28.19
CA MET A 193 -24.55 1.38 -28.72
C MET A 193 -23.95 2.62 -29.41
N PRO A 194 -24.42 2.96 -30.62
CA PRO A 194 -23.94 4.10 -31.39
C PRO A 194 -24.46 5.41 -30.77
N GLY A 195 -23.55 6.26 -30.32
CA GLY A 195 -23.86 7.62 -29.84
C GLY A 195 -23.09 8.07 -28.59
N SER A 196 -22.81 7.15 -27.66
CA SER A 196 -22.01 7.42 -26.44
C SER A 196 -20.83 6.44 -26.28
N GLY A 197 -20.92 5.26 -26.91
CA GLY A 197 -19.85 4.27 -26.96
C GLY A 197 -18.63 4.70 -27.79
N MET A 198 -18.80 5.48 -28.87
CA MET A 198 -17.65 5.85 -29.73
C MET A 198 -16.65 6.80 -29.07
N LEU A 199 -17.06 7.66 -28.14
CA LEU A 199 -16.12 8.49 -27.38
C LEU A 199 -15.40 7.68 -26.28
N ALA A 200 -16.10 6.73 -25.65
CA ALA A 200 -15.51 5.84 -24.65
C ALA A 200 -14.61 4.77 -25.27
N VAL A 201 -15.03 4.11 -26.35
CA VAL A 201 -14.28 3.09 -27.11
C VAL A 201 -13.21 3.74 -27.97
N GLY A 202 -13.46 4.92 -28.56
CA GLY A 202 -12.43 5.73 -29.20
C GLY A 202 -11.40 6.24 -28.19
N GLY A 203 -11.84 6.61 -26.97
CA GLY A 203 -10.94 6.95 -25.87
C GLY A 203 -10.15 5.77 -25.32
N ILE A 204 -10.75 4.57 -25.21
CA ILE A 204 -10.07 3.33 -24.79
C ILE A 204 -9.11 2.86 -25.89
N GLY A 205 -9.54 2.87 -27.15
CA GLY A 205 -8.72 2.54 -28.31
C GLY A 205 -7.57 3.52 -28.47
N ALA A 206 -7.82 4.83 -28.37
CA ALA A 206 -6.79 5.85 -28.38
C ALA A 206 -5.89 5.78 -27.15
N ALA A 207 -6.38 5.46 -25.96
CA ALA A 207 -5.55 5.30 -24.75
C ALA A 207 -4.71 4.03 -24.79
N LEU A 208 -5.23 2.93 -25.35
CA LEU A 208 -4.47 1.70 -25.57
C LEU A 208 -3.46 1.87 -26.71
N LEU A 209 -3.81 2.60 -27.78
CA LEU A 209 -2.90 2.95 -28.86
C LEU A 209 -1.86 3.99 -28.42
N LEU A 210 -2.20 4.98 -27.60
CA LEU A 210 -1.25 5.92 -26.95
C LEU A 210 -0.38 5.19 -25.95
N ARG A 211 -0.92 4.22 -25.21
CA ARG A 211 -0.12 3.38 -24.30
C ARG A 211 0.84 2.51 -25.09
N ARG A 212 0.37 1.88 -26.16
CA ARG A 212 1.19 1.06 -27.07
C ARG A 212 2.22 1.91 -27.84
N ALA A 213 1.87 3.12 -28.25
CA ALA A 213 2.75 4.09 -28.89
C ALA A 213 3.77 4.68 -27.91
N ARG A 214 3.38 4.94 -26.65
CA ARG A 214 4.31 5.31 -25.57
C ARG A 214 5.21 4.15 -25.17
N GLN A 215 4.74 2.92 -25.24
CA GLN A 215 5.54 1.71 -25.01
C GLN A 215 6.49 1.45 -26.19
N SER A 216 6.09 1.74 -27.44
CA SER A 216 6.97 1.64 -28.60
C SER A 216 7.95 2.80 -28.73
N ASN A 217 7.65 3.96 -28.14
CA ASN A 217 8.55 5.12 -28.05
C ASN A 217 9.36 5.16 -26.74
N ARG A 218 9.17 4.20 -25.81
CA ARG A 218 10.11 4.05 -24.70
C ARG A 218 11.41 3.53 -25.28
N GLY A 219 12.47 4.30 -25.10
CA GLY A 219 13.82 3.93 -25.52
C GLY A 219 14.15 2.51 -25.09
N VAL A 220 14.93 1.84 -25.93
CA VAL A 220 15.19 0.40 -25.95
C VAL A 220 15.86 -0.18 -24.68
N ASP A 221 16.16 0.62 -23.65
CA ASP A 221 17.06 0.21 -22.56
C ASP A 221 16.47 0.15 -21.13
N GLU A 222 15.22 0.57 -20.87
CA GLU A 222 14.66 0.47 -19.50
C GLU A 222 13.85 -0.80 -19.27
N ASP A 223 14.33 -1.67 -18.37
CA ASP A 223 13.60 -2.84 -17.90
C ASP A 223 12.27 -2.42 -17.24
N PRO A 224 11.10 -2.83 -17.79
CA PRO A 224 9.79 -2.42 -17.28
C PRO A 224 9.57 -2.81 -15.82
N PHE A 225 10.23 -3.88 -15.35
CA PHE A 225 10.18 -4.28 -13.95
C PHE A 225 10.88 -3.25 -13.05
N GLN A 226 12.07 -2.79 -13.43
CA GLN A 226 12.83 -1.80 -12.66
C GLN A 226 12.09 -0.46 -12.57
N THR A 227 11.51 0.01 -13.68
CA THR A 227 10.68 1.23 -13.67
C THR A 227 9.45 1.08 -12.77
N MET A 228 8.80 -0.10 -12.76
CA MET A 228 7.66 -0.39 -11.88
C MET A 228 8.07 -0.42 -10.41
N HIS A 229 9.18 -1.10 -10.11
CA HIS A 229 9.73 -1.23 -8.78
C HIS A 229 10.08 0.15 -8.19
N ALA A 230 10.76 1.01 -8.97
CA ALA A 230 11.10 2.38 -8.56
C ALA A 230 9.84 3.20 -8.19
N LYS A 231 8.78 3.11 -8.99
CA LYS A 231 7.49 3.77 -8.69
C LYS A 231 6.83 3.22 -7.43
N CYS A 232 6.87 1.90 -7.24
CA CYS A 232 6.32 1.27 -6.04
C CYS A 232 7.09 1.72 -4.79
N LEU A 233 8.41 1.88 -4.89
CA LEU A 233 9.26 2.34 -3.80
C LEU A 233 8.98 3.81 -3.45
N GLU A 234 8.89 4.69 -4.43
CA GLU A 234 8.49 6.09 -4.23
C GLU A 234 7.11 6.19 -3.55
N GLN A 235 6.14 5.41 -4.04
CA GLN A 235 4.80 5.37 -3.45
C GLN A 235 4.79 4.79 -2.03
N ALA A 236 5.64 3.79 -1.75
CA ALA A 236 5.78 3.21 -0.42
C ALA A 236 6.35 4.22 0.59
N GLN A 237 7.37 4.99 0.20
CA GLN A 237 7.90 6.09 1.03
C GLN A 237 6.82 7.12 1.34
N TRP A 238 6.01 7.49 0.34
CA TRP A 238 4.90 8.40 0.56
C TRP A 238 3.84 7.82 1.53
N LEU A 239 3.53 6.53 1.40
CA LEU A 239 2.60 5.86 2.32
C LEU A 239 3.14 5.80 3.76
N LEU A 240 4.44 5.54 3.93
CA LEU A 240 5.07 5.54 5.26
C LEU A 240 4.99 6.92 5.91
N ARG A 241 5.40 7.98 5.19
CA ARG A 241 5.29 9.36 5.69
C ARG A 241 3.86 9.71 6.12
N ARG A 242 2.86 9.23 5.36
CA ARG A 242 1.45 9.43 5.67
C ARG A 242 0.98 8.61 6.88
N LYS A 243 1.56 7.43 7.11
CA LYS A 243 1.29 6.60 8.29
C LYS A 243 1.87 7.25 9.55
N GLU A 244 3.13 7.71 9.48
CA GLU A 244 3.91 8.30 10.59
C GLU A 244 3.46 9.71 10.98
N ASN A 245 2.95 10.49 10.02
CA ASN A 245 2.53 11.88 10.26
C ASN A 245 1.01 12.06 10.06
N PRO A 246 0.16 11.40 10.87
CA PRO A 246 -1.27 11.66 10.84
C PRO A 246 -1.58 13.06 11.36
N ILE A 247 -2.73 13.61 10.96
CA ILE A 247 -3.31 14.79 11.60
C ILE A 247 -4.08 14.30 12.81
N GLU A 248 -3.64 14.69 14.00
CA GLU A 248 -4.33 14.36 15.25
C GLU A 248 -5.44 15.39 15.48
N VAL A 249 -6.67 14.93 15.66
CA VAL A 249 -7.82 15.80 15.92
C VAL A 249 -8.48 15.38 17.22
N THR A 250 -8.54 16.30 18.18
CA THR A 250 -9.16 16.07 19.49
C THR A 250 -10.38 16.96 19.65
N TYR A 251 -11.51 16.38 20.05
CA TYR A 251 -12.71 17.13 20.38
C TYR A 251 -12.83 17.31 21.90
N LEU A 252 -12.63 18.54 22.38
CA LEU A 252 -12.69 18.82 23.82
C LEU A 252 -14.13 18.95 24.33
N PRO A 253 -14.39 18.52 25.57
CA PRO A 253 -15.66 18.81 26.22
C PRO A 253 -15.81 20.33 26.43
N GLY A 254 -16.95 20.88 26.02
CA GLY A 254 -17.26 22.29 26.24
C GLY A 254 -17.48 22.61 27.72
N ALA A 255 -17.21 23.85 28.13
CA ALA A 255 -17.64 24.33 29.44
C ALA A 255 -19.16 24.17 29.56
N ALA A 256 -19.63 23.54 30.65
CA ALA A 256 -21.05 23.25 30.90
C ALA A 256 -21.77 22.36 29.86
N GLY A 257 -21.05 21.52 29.10
CA GLY A 257 -21.67 20.61 28.12
C GLY A 257 -22.22 21.32 26.88
N LEU A 258 -21.77 22.55 26.61
CA LEU A 258 -22.07 23.28 25.38
C LEU A 258 -21.42 22.56 24.19
N GLY A 259 -22.16 22.38 23.09
CA GLY A 259 -21.69 21.76 21.85
C GLY A 259 -22.52 20.56 21.39
N PRO A 260 -22.44 20.19 20.10
CA PRO A 260 -23.08 18.97 19.61
C PRO A 260 -22.43 17.72 20.26
N PRO A 261 -23.21 16.67 20.60
CA PRO A 261 -22.67 15.47 21.26
C PRO A 261 -21.63 14.74 20.41
N GLN A 262 -21.73 14.88 19.09
CA GLN A 262 -20.84 14.30 18.10
C GLN A 262 -20.56 15.32 17.00
N VAL A 263 -19.32 15.34 16.52
CA VAL A 263 -18.89 16.11 15.35
C VAL A 263 -18.32 15.18 14.29
N LYS A 264 -18.52 15.53 13.02
CA LYS A 264 -17.86 14.89 11.88
C LYS A 264 -16.73 15.77 11.40
N VAL A 265 -15.53 15.23 11.32
CA VAL A 265 -14.33 15.93 10.88
C VAL A 265 -13.89 15.39 9.53
N ALA A 266 -13.55 16.27 8.60
CA ALA A 266 -12.99 15.90 7.30
C ALA A 266 -11.71 16.68 7.01
N ALA A 267 -10.62 15.97 6.72
CA ALA A 267 -9.36 16.52 6.25
C ALA A 267 -9.22 16.23 4.75
N HIS A 268 -9.01 17.26 3.93
CA HIS A 268 -8.81 17.10 2.49
C HIS A 268 -7.66 17.98 2.00
N VAL A 269 -6.93 17.49 0.98
CA VAL A 269 -5.93 18.29 0.29
C VAL A 269 -6.63 19.44 -0.44
N ARG A 270 -6.16 20.69 -0.30
CA ARG A 270 -6.81 21.88 -0.87
C ARG A 270 -7.02 21.79 -2.39
N GLN A 271 -6.06 21.22 -3.10
CA GLN A 271 -6.09 21.05 -4.55
C GLN A 271 -7.02 19.89 -5.00
N SER A 272 -7.57 19.10 -4.07
CA SER A 272 -8.49 18.02 -4.39
C SER A 272 -9.85 18.60 -4.81
N MET A 273 -10.38 18.17 -5.96
CA MET A 273 -11.74 18.51 -6.41
C MET A 273 -12.85 17.82 -5.58
N ALA A 274 -12.57 17.37 -4.35
CA ALA A 274 -13.58 16.78 -3.49
C ALA A 274 -14.66 17.84 -3.20
N PRO A 275 -15.93 17.60 -3.58
CA PRO A 275 -16.99 18.60 -3.43
C PRO A 275 -17.13 19.01 -1.96
N LEU A 276 -17.14 20.33 -1.77
CA LEU A 276 -17.02 21.08 -0.51
C LEU A 276 -18.01 20.68 0.62
N SER A 277 -19.00 19.83 0.33
CA SER A 277 -20.12 19.51 1.23
C SER A 277 -20.63 18.07 1.16
N ALA A 278 -20.11 17.22 0.27
CA ALA A 278 -20.56 15.82 0.14
C ALA A 278 -19.53 14.86 0.75
N VAL A 279 -19.43 14.87 2.08
CA VAL A 279 -18.62 13.89 2.80
C VAL A 279 -19.50 12.66 3.07
N PRO A 280 -19.20 11.48 2.51
CA PRO A 280 -20.06 10.30 2.64
C PRO A 280 -20.27 9.92 4.11
N VAL A 281 -21.48 9.44 4.41
CA VAL A 281 -21.84 8.92 5.74
C VAL A 281 -21.29 7.50 5.81
N GLY A 282 -20.11 7.35 6.44
CA GLY A 282 -19.43 6.06 6.57
C GLY A 282 -17.91 6.25 6.58
N SER A 283 -17.21 5.41 7.33
CA SER A 283 -15.73 5.34 7.39
C SER A 283 -15.07 4.83 6.09
N LEU A 284 -15.85 4.68 5.02
CA LEU A 284 -15.35 4.35 3.68
C LEU A 284 -14.71 5.61 3.08
N GLY A 285 -13.43 5.78 3.38
CA GLY A 285 -12.61 6.87 2.86
C GLY A 285 -12.69 6.93 1.34
N THR A 286 -13.24 8.02 0.82
CA THR A 286 -13.12 8.38 -0.59
C THR A 286 -11.73 8.96 -0.84
N ASP A 287 -11.24 8.81 -2.07
CA ASP A 287 -9.99 9.41 -2.53
C ASP A 287 -9.91 10.89 -2.10
N GLY A 288 -8.87 11.23 -1.37
CA GLY A 288 -8.51 12.60 -0.99
C GLY A 288 -8.92 13.00 0.43
N VAL A 289 -9.81 12.25 1.09
CA VAL A 289 -10.49 12.73 2.30
C VAL A 289 -10.33 11.76 3.46
N GLY A 290 -9.71 12.21 4.55
CA GLY A 290 -9.78 11.53 5.84
C GLY A 290 -11.01 11.99 6.60
N VAL A 291 -11.90 11.08 7.00
CA VAL A 291 -13.15 11.40 7.71
C VAL A 291 -13.24 10.62 9.00
N ALA A 292 -13.64 11.27 10.08
CA ALA A 292 -13.94 10.63 11.36
C ALA A 292 -15.14 11.29 12.03
N CYS A 293 -15.86 10.52 12.85
CA CYS A 293 -16.84 11.06 13.79
C CYS A 293 -16.24 10.99 15.18
N LEU A 294 -16.34 12.07 15.94
CA LEU A 294 -15.78 12.22 17.27
C LEU A 294 -16.87 12.61 18.25
N ASN A 295 -16.96 11.92 19.37
CA ASN A 295 -17.72 12.34 20.54
C ASN A 295 -16.85 13.23 21.44
N HIS A 296 -17.45 13.86 22.44
CA HIS A 296 -16.71 14.68 23.41
C HIS A 296 -15.59 13.88 24.10
N GLY A 297 -14.39 14.46 24.16
CA GLY A 297 -13.20 13.86 24.76
C GLY A 297 -12.47 12.86 23.87
N GLU A 298 -12.98 12.56 22.66
CA GLU A 298 -12.34 11.63 21.74
C GLU A 298 -11.26 12.31 20.88
N THR A 299 -10.25 11.52 20.53
CA THR A 299 -9.19 11.89 19.59
C THR A 299 -9.20 10.91 18.41
N CYS A 300 -8.95 11.41 17.20
CA CYS A 300 -8.76 10.58 16.02
C CYS A 300 -7.52 10.99 15.23
N HIS A 301 -7.08 10.09 14.34
CA HIS A 301 -5.95 10.30 13.45
C HIS A 301 -6.41 10.29 12.00
N LEU A 302 -6.42 11.47 11.38
CA LEU A 302 -6.78 11.63 9.97
C LEU A 302 -5.54 11.53 9.09
N ARG A 303 -5.63 10.70 8.06
CA ARG A 303 -4.54 10.49 7.08
C ARG A 303 -5.06 10.80 5.68
N PRO A 304 -5.23 12.06 5.26
CA PRO A 304 -5.72 12.39 3.92
C PRO A 304 -4.76 11.86 2.84
N THR A 305 -5.30 11.41 1.70
CA THR A 305 -4.48 10.95 0.56
C THR A 305 -4.03 12.12 -0.32
N GLY A 306 -2.83 12.04 -0.90
CA GLY A 306 -2.26 13.06 -1.79
C GLY A 306 -0.89 13.57 -1.33
N ALA A 307 -0.03 13.98 -2.28
CA ALA A 307 1.34 14.40 -1.97
C ALA A 307 1.45 15.79 -1.32
N SER A 308 0.42 16.63 -1.42
CA SER A 308 0.44 17.98 -0.87
C SER A 308 0.25 17.98 0.65
N ASP A 309 0.98 18.89 1.30
CA ASP A 309 0.86 19.21 2.73
C ASP A 309 -0.08 20.39 3.01
N ASP A 310 -0.66 20.98 1.97
CA ASP A 310 -1.72 21.99 2.09
C ASP A 310 -3.06 21.29 2.29
N ILE A 311 -3.41 21.08 3.57
CA ILE A 311 -4.57 20.30 4.00
C ILE A 311 -5.53 21.20 4.75
N VAL A 312 -6.82 21.09 4.42
CA VAL A 312 -7.89 21.83 5.08
C VAL A 312 -8.74 20.88 5.91
N VAL A 313 -8.88 21.17 7.20
CA VAL A 313 -9.74 20.44 8.14
C VAL A 313 -11.05 21.17 8.34
N ARG A 314 -12.17 20.51 8.04
CA ARG A 314 -13.53 21.01 8.25
C ARG A 314 -14.26 20.20 9.31
N VAL A 315 -15.14 20.87 10.03
CA VAL A 315 -15.94 20.26 11.08
C VAL A 315 -17.41 20.47 10.76
N PHE A 316 -18.20 19.41 10.90
CA PHE A 316 -19.61 19.37 10.59
C PHE A 316 -20.42 18.79 11.75
N ARG A 317 -21.68 19.20 11.85
CA ARG A 317 -22.69 18.51 12.66
C ARG A 317 -23.21 17.32 11.85
N PRO A 318 -23.12 16.08 12.37
CA PRO A 318 -23.65 14.91 11.68
C PRO A 318 -25.16 15.04 11.50
N SER A 319 -25.64 14.95 10.25
CA SER A 319 -27.06 14.96 9.89
C SER A 319 -27.23 14.33 8.49
N LEU A 320 -28.47 14.26 7.97
CA LEU A 320 -28.72 13.80 6.60
C LEU A 320 -27.95 14.64 5.55
N ILE A 321 -27.78 15.94 5.81
CA ILE A 321 -26.95 16.86 5.04
C ILE A 321 -26.08 17.62 6.03
N ASN A 322 -24.83 17.16 6.17
CA ASN A 322 -23.88 17.67 7.16
C ASN A 322 -23.85 19.20 7.21
N GLU A 323 -24.17 19.78 8.36
CA GLU A 323 -24.16 21.23 8.57
C GLU A 323 -22.73 21.67 8.94
N VAL A 324 -22.20 22.69 8.28
CA VAL A 324 -20.82 23.15 8.52
C VAL A 324 -20.76 23.90 9.86
N LEU A 325 -19.98 23.38 10.81
CA LEU A 325 -19.70 24.05 12.08
C LEU A 325 -18.43 24.89 12.04
N HIS A 326 -17.45 24.50 11.22
CA HIS A 326 -16.23 25.25 10.98
C HIS A 326 -15.72 25.04 9.55
N ASN A 327 -15.53 26.13 8.80
CA ASN A 327 -15.31 26.09 7.36
C ASN A 327 -13.83 26.00 6.93
N GLY A 328 -13.00 25.30 7.69
CA GLY A 328 -11.61 25.04 7.33
C GLY A 328 -10.59 25.66 8.28
N VAL A 329 -9.69 24.82 8.81
CA VAL A 329 -8.39 25.23 9.33
C VAL A 329 -7.32 24.64 8.43
N GLU A 330 -6.36 25.48 8.04
CA GLU A 330 -5.19 25.05 7.29
C GLU A 330 -4.20 24.37 8.23
N VAL A 331 -3.82 23.15 7.85
CA VAL A 331 -2.92 22.31 8.63
C VAL A 331 -1.98 21.58 7.70
N SER A 332 -0.90 21.06 8.27
CA SER A 332 0.03 20.18 7.58
C SER A 332 -0.03 18.79 8.19
N ARG A 333 0.61 17.81 7.54
CA ARG A 333 0.77 16.46 8.10
C ARG A 333 1.51 16.53 9.44
N GLY A 334 1.07 15.76 10.42
CA GLY A 334 1.62 15.81 11.79
C GLY A 334 1.12 16.98 12.64
N SER A 335 0.30 17.91 12.11
CA SER A 335 -0.35 18.93 12.92
C SER A 335 -1.35 18.32 13.90
N ARG A 336 -1.52 18.97 15.05
CA ARG A 336 -2.57 18.66 16.01
C ARG A 336 -3.64 19.72 15.97
N VAL A 337 -4.90 19.30 15.90
CA VAL A 337 -6.08 20.16 15.82
C VAL A 337 -6.95 19.90 17.04
N VAL A 338 -7.27 20.96 17.74
CA VAL A 338 -8.15 20.93 18.90
C VAL A 338 -9.46 21.62 18.53
N ILE A 339 -10.56 20.89 18.63
CA ILE A 339 -11.91 21.39 18.40
C ILE A 339 -12.52 21.72 19.76
N VAL A 340 -12.95 22.96 19.94
CA VAL A 340 -13.54 23.47 21.18
C VAL A 340 -14.96 23.95 20.89
N PRO A 341 -15.98 23.47 21.60
CA PRO A 341 -17.33 24.03 21.50
C PRO A 341 -17.36 25.52 21.85
N SER A 342 -18.18 26.27 21.13
CA SER A 342 -18.38 27.70 21.34
C SER A 342 -19.80 27.97 21.86
N SER A 343 -19.98 29.08 22.57
CA SER A 343 -21.25 29.44 23.23
C SER A 343 -22.38 29.77 22.25
N ASP A 344 -22.05 30.01 20.99
CA ASP A 344 -22.97 30.25 19.86
C ASP A 344 -23.53 28.96 19.23
N GLY A 345 -23.19 27.79 19.79
CA GLY A 345 -23.59 26.48 19.25
C GLY A 345 -22.71 26.00 18.08
N GLY A 346 -21.68 26.78 17.72
CA GLY A 346 -20.63 26.40 16.77
C GLY A 346 -19.43 25.72 17.44
N VAL A 347 -18.34 25.61 16.69
CA VAL A 347 -17.05 25.13 17.21
C VAL A 347 -15.91 26.04 16.75
N LYS A 348 -14.89 26.18 17.59
CA LYS A 348 -13.62 26.84 17.26
C LYS A 348 -12.55 25.77 17.10
N CYS A 349 -11.72 25.92 16.08
CA CYS A 349 -10.65 24.97 15.78
C CYS A 349 -9.29 25.66 15.96
N TYR A 350 -8.40 25.05 16.75
CA TYR A 350 -7.05 25.53 16.98
C TYR A 350 -6.06 24.52 16.44
N ALA A 351 -5.19 24.93 15.53
CA ALA A 351 -4.09 24.09 15.05
C ALA A 351 -2.80 24.48 15.77
N SER A 352 -2.13 23.49 16.37
CA SER A 352 -0.73 23.63 16.75
C SER A 352 0.14 23.01 15.66
N LEU A 353 1.06 23.80 15.13
CA LEU A 353 2.10 23.30 14.23
C LEU A 353 2.93 22.24 14.99
N PRO A 354 3.39 21.18 14.30
CA PRO A 354 4.24 20.17 14.92
C PRO A 354 5.44 20.87 15.56
N ARG A 355 5.63 20.64 16.87
CA ARG A 355 6.79 21.13 17.61
C ARG A 355 8.02 20.56 16.91
N ALA A 356 9.00 21.41 16.56
CA ALA A 356 10.28 20.94 16.02
C ALA A 356 10.81 19.82 16.93
N PRO A 357 11.37 18.73 16.37
CA PRO A 357 11.90 17.64 17.17
C PRO A 357 12.86 18.24 18.19
N VAL A 358 12.54 18.07 19.48
CA VAL A 358 13.48 18.39 20.56
C VAL A 358 14.69 17.52 20.26
N PRO A 359 15.89 18.09 20.05
CA PRO A 359 17.07 17.28 19.79
C PRO A 359 17.19 16.28 20.93
N THR A 360 17.09 15.00 20.61
CA THR A 360 17.30 13.92 21.56
C THR A 360 18.64 14.20 22.24
N PRO A 361 18.70 14.34 23.58
CA PRO A 361 19.97 14.53 24.25
C PRO A 361 20.85 13.37 23.85
N THR A 362 21.94 13.69 23.15
CA THR A 362 22.93 12.71 22.72
C THR A 362 23.34 11.95 23.98
N PRO A 363 23.18 10.62 24.04
CA PRO A 363 23.57 9.87 25.23
C PRO A 363 25.04 10.19 25.52
N LEU A 364 25.33 10.61 26.75
CA LEU A 364 26.65 11.09 27.20
C LEU A 364 27.81 10.11 26.89
N HIS A 365 27.51 8.85 26.57
CA HIS A 365 28.48 7.85 26.14
C HIS A 365 29.11 8.11 24.76
N SER A 366 28.49 8.87 23.85
CA SER A 366 29.09 9.14 22.53
C SER A 366 30.09 10.31 22.54
N ARG A 367 30.09 11.17 23.56
CA ARG A 367 31.10 12.23 23.72
C ARG A 367 32.42 11.73 24.32
N LEU A 368 32.39 10.66 25.13
CA LEU A 368 33.62 10.07 25.68
C LEU A 368 34.41 9.27 24.63
N ALA A 369 33.77 8.70 23.61
CA ALA A 369 34.46 8.02 22.52
C ALA A 369 35.24 8.99 21.61
N ALA A 370 34.70 10.20 21.36
CA ALA A 370 35.37 11.22 20.55
C ALA A 370 36.54 11.93 21.26
N LEU A 371 36.59 11.86 22.60
CA LEU A 371 37.71 12.37 23.40
C LEU A 371 38.83 11.33 23.61
N ALA A 372 38.57 10.05 23.32
CA ALA A 372 39.56 8.97 23.47
C ALA A 372 40.46 8.76 22.24
N THR A 373 40.16 9.38 21.10
CA THR A 373 40.96 9.25 19.85
C THR A 373 41.79 10.50 19.53
N GLY A 374 41.81 11.51 20.40
CA GLY A 374 42.56 12.75 20.20
C GLY A 374 43.81 12.83 21.08
N GLY A 375 44.89 12.15 20.69
CA GLY A 375 46.17 12.30 21.39
C GLY A 375 47.33 11.61 20.69
N GLY A 376 48.18 12.39 20.02
CA GLY A 376 49.54 11.96 19.67
C GLY A 376 50.01 12.36 18.27
N ALA A 377 50.39 13.64 18.10
CA ALA A 377 51.47 13.97 17.17
C ALA A 377 52.81 13.67 17.88
N PRO A 378 53.85 13.25 17.14
CA PRO A 378 54.95 14.18 16.99
C PRO A 378 55.50 14.28 15.57
N SER A 379 56.37 15.28 15.45
CA SER A 379 56.90 15.95 14.27
C SER A 379 58.13 15.27 13.67
N ALA A 380 58.33 15.56 12.37
CA ALA A 380 59.59 15.86 11.67
C ALA A 380 60.52 14.74 11.14
N GLU A 381 60.93 15.02 9.88
CA GLU A 381 62.19 14.69 9.19
C GLU A 381 62.41 13.31 8.56
N GLY A 382 62.82 13.30 7.28
CA GLY A 382 63.53 12.18 6.68
C GLY A 382 63.28 11.93 5.19
N ALA A 383 64.15 12.49 4.36
CA ALA A 383 64.19 12.43 2.90
C ALA A 383 64.34 11.02 2.24
N CYS A 384 64.10 11.00 0.92
CA CYS A 384 64.83 10.27 -0.14
C CYS A 384 64.32 8.91 -0.72
N VAL A 385 63.90 8.99 -2.00
CA VAL A 385 64.45 8.31 -3.20
C VAL A 385 64.24 6.79 -3.44
N ALA A 386 63.76 6.53 -4.68
CA ALA A 386 63.97 5.39 -5.60
C ALA A 386 63.21 4.05 -5.43
N GLY A 387 62.41 3.72 -6.46
CA GLY A 387 62.91 2.91 -7.59
C GLY A 387 62.45 1.44 -7.72
N ALA A 388 62.06 1.10 -8.95
CA ALA A 388 62.01 -0.24 -9.60
C ALA A 388 60.79 -1.14 -9.30
N SER A 389 59.93 -1.48 -10.29
CA SER A 389 60.10 -2.49 -11.38
C SER A 389 59.47 -3.83 -10.99
N ALA A 390 58.27 -4.18 -11.49
CA ALA A 390 57.99 -4.97 -12.71
C ALA A 390 58.13 -6.51 -12.57
N ALA A 391 57.04 -7.22 -12.89
CA ALA A 391 56.91 -8.57 -13.51
C ALA A 391 55.50 -9.13 -13.15
N SER A 392 54.52 -9.28 -14.06
CA SER A 392 54.36 -10.33 -15.10
C SER A 392 54.36 -11.75 -14.53
N ALA A 393 53.58 -12.76 -14.94
CA ALA A 393 52.48 -12.97 -15.88
C ALA A 393 52.13 -14.49 -15.79
N GLY A 394 51.01 -14.93 -16.38
CA GLY A 394 50.69 -16.34 -16.69
C GLY A 394 49.30 -16.75 -16.15
N SER A 395 48.19 -16.74 -16.89
CA SER A 395 47.82 -17.40 -18.17
C SER A 395 47.76 -18.92 -18.10
N GLU A 396 46.54 -19.47 -18.17
CA GLU A 396 46.10 -20.65 -18.96
C GLU A 396 44.56 -20.77 -18.80
N ALA A 397 43.75 -20.39 -19.81
CA ALA A 397 43.35 -21.15 -20.99
C ALA A 397 42.47 -22.38 -20.67
N PHE A 398 41.15 -22.27 -20.90
CA PHE A 398 40.24 -23.42 -20.96
C PHE A 398 39.49 -23.40 -22.29
N ALA A 399 39.68 -24.48 -23.06
CA ALA A 399 39.14 -24.71 -24.39
C ALA A 399 37.74 -25.34 -24.34
N ALA A 400 36.92 -25.00 -25.34
CA ALA A 400 35.63 -25.61 -25.62
C ALA A 400 35.79 -26.97 -26.37
N PRO A 401 34.87 -27.93 -26.20
CA PRO A 401 34.87 -29.15 -27.00
C PRO A 401 34.04 -29.02 -28.28
N ALA A 402 34.60 -29.56 -29.36
CA ALA A 402 33.97 -29.74 -30.65
C ALA A 402 33.03 -30.96 -30.67
N ALA A 403 31.96 -30.83 -31.44
CA ALA A 403 31.01 -31.86 -31.77
C ALA A 403 31.60 -32.87 -32.78
N SER A 404 31.31 -34.15 -32.58
CA SER A 404 31.28 -35.18 -33.62
C SER A 404 30.30 -36.27 -33.20
N GLY A 405 29.42 -36.70 -34.10
CA GLY A 405 28.49 -37.80 -33.84
C GLY A 405 27.33 -37.90 -34.85
N GLN A 406 27.65 -38.48 -36.01
CA GLN A 406 26.83 -39.17 -37.02
C GLN A 406 25.67 -38.44 -37.71
#